data_AF-A0A1T2X006-F1
#
_entry.id   AF-A0A1T2X006-F1
#
_cell.length_a   1.000
_cell.length_b   1.000
_cell.length_c   1.000
_cell.angle_alpha   90.00
_cell.angle_beta   90.00
_cell.angle_gamma   90.00
#
_symmetry.space_group_name_H-M   'P 1'
#
loop_
_entity.id
_entity.type
_entity.pdbx_description
1 polymer ?
#
loop_
_entity_poly.entity_id
_entity_poly.type
_entity_poly.pdbx_seq_one_letter_code
_entity_poly.pdbx_strand_id
1 'polypeptide(L)'
;MDGAAEEIIDNPPAYLTPTYLTLNLSRVLYFIKKGKISSKREGGEWGVKNLPQKFQQLVNQCLNEYNGETDNSNVDSQNFLAFVEYMIQEIKQNISFS
;
A
#
# COMPACT_ATOMS: atom_id res chain seq x y z
N MET A 1 -1.90 26.38 -8.04
CA MET A 1 -1.64 25.05 -8.62
C MET A 1 -2.69 24.21 -7.95
N ASP A 2 -3.89 24.28 -8.51
CA ASP A 2 -5.09 23.76 -7.85
C ASP A 2 -5.15 22.30 -8.25
N GLY A 3 -4.26 21.54 -7.61
CA GLY A 3 -3.91 20.19 -8.00
C GLY A 3 -4.78 19.21 -7.25
N ALA A 4 -5.25 18.17 -7.94
CA ALA A 4 -6.02 17.06 -7.40
C ALA A 4 -5.53 16.52 -6.03
N ALA A 5 -4.28 16.76 -5.65
CA ALA A 5 -3.76 16.50 -4.31
C ALA A 5 -4.47 17.28 -3.19
N GLU A 6 -4.75 18.57 -3.33
CA GLU A 6 -5.49 19.37 -2.32
C GLU A 6 -6.93 18.86 -2.18
N GLU A 7 -7.61 18.58 -3.31
CA GLU A 7 -8.96 18.02 -3.30
C GLU A 7 -9.03 16.63 -2.65
N ILE A 8 -8.02 15.78 -2.86
CA ILE A 8 -7.91 14.47 -2.20
C ILE A 8 -7.62 14.62 -0.69
N ILE A 9 -6.90 15.65 -0.28
CA ILE A 9 -6.62 15.90 1.14
C ILE A 9 -7.88 16.41 1.86
N ASP A 10 -8.58 17.36 1.26
CA ASP A 10 -9.76 17.98 1.85
C ASP A 10 -11.03 17.10 1.72
N ASN A 11 -11.08 16.26 0.68
CA ASN A 11 -12.17 15.34 0.41
C ASN A 11 -11.64 14.01 -0.17
N PRO A 12 -11.03 13.15 0.67
CA PRO A 12 -10.49 11.89 0.19
C PRO A 12 -11.61 11.06 -0.44
N PRO A 13 -11.43 10.59 -1.69
CA PRO A 13 -12.40 9.69 -2.30
C PRO A 13 -12.58 8.47 -1.40
N ALA A 14 -13.81 7.95 -1.29
CA ALA A 14 -14.11 6.79 -0.44
C ALA A 14 -13.23 5.54 -0.73
N TYR A 15 -12.58 5.49 -1.91
CA TYR A 15 -11.66 4.42 -2.30
C TYR A 15 -10.19 4.67 -1.92
N LEU A 16 -9.83 5.82 -1.36
CA LEU A 16 -8.47 6.21 -0.97
C LEU A 16 -8.19 5.84 0.50
N THR A 17 -8.63 4.65 0.90
CA THR A 17 -8.47 4.12 2.26
C THR A 17 -7.04 3.61 2.50
N PRO A 18 -6.61 3.46 3.77
CA PRO A 18 -5.36 2.80 4.11
C PRO A 18 -5.21 1.44 3.42
N THR A 19 -6.27 0.64 3.40
CA THR A 19 -6.33 -0.65 2.72
C THR A 19 -5.99 -0.55 1.23
N TYR A 20 -6.66 0.35 0.50
CA TYR A 20 -6.40 0.51 -0.93
C TYR A 20 -4.99 1.01 -1.21
N LEU A 21 -4.49 1.96 -0.43
CA LEU A 21 -3.15 2.49 -0.62
C LEU A 21 -2.09 1.41 -0.32
N THR A 22 -2.23 0.67 0.78
CA THR A 22 -1.33 -0.43 1.16
C THR A 22 -1.23 -1.49 0.07
N LEU A 23 -2.37 -1.96 -0.45
CA LEU A 23 -2.39 -3.01 -1.47
C LEU A 23 -1.91 -2.52 -2.84
N ASN A 24 -2.24 -1.27 -3.21
CA ASN A 24 -1.77 -0.68 -4.47
C ASN A 24 -0.26 -0.43 -4.47
N LEU A 25 0.31 0.08 -3.37
CA LEU A 25 1.76 0.23 -3.26
C LEU A 25 2.46 -1.13 -3.29
N SER A 26 1.90 -2.14 -2.62
CA SER A 26 2.45 -3.50 -2.60
C SER A 26 2.51 -4.11 -4.00
N ARG A 27 1.43 -4.01 -4.80
CA ARG A 27 1.44 -4.53 -6.18
C ARG A 27 2.37 -3.76 -7.11
N VAL A 28 2.54 -2.44 -6.91
CA VAL A 28 3.47 -1.62 -7.72
C VAL A 28 4.91 -2.04 -7.44
N LEU A 29 5.28 -2.17 -6.17
CA LEU A 29 6.62 -2.63 -5.81
C LEU A 29 6.88 -4.06 -6.28
N TYR A 30 5.87 -4.94 -6.23
CA TYR A 30 5.98 -6.29 -6.76
C TYR A 30 6.25 -6.28 -8.27
N PHE A 31 5.50 -5.48 -9.03
CA PHE A 31 5.75 -5.31 -10.46
C PHE A 31 7.18 -4.83 -10.73
N ILE A 32 7.64 -3.80 -10.02
CA ILE A 32 8.99 -3.25 -10.22
C ILE A 32 10.06 -4.29 -9.91
N LYS A 33 9.94 -5.04 -8.81
CA LYS A 33 10.97 -6.00 -8.39
C LYS A 33 10.98 -7.30 -9.19
N LYS A 34 9.85 -7.69 -9.80
CA LYS A 34 9.66 -9.05 -10.36
C LYS A 34 9.02 -9.08 -11.76
N GLY A 35 8.65 -7.93 -12.32
CA GLY A 35 7.94 -7.82 -13.60
C GLY A 35 6.51 -8.37 -13.59
N LYS A 36 5.97 -8.79 -12.43
CA LYS A 36 4.64 -9.42 -12.35
C LYS A 36 3.53 -8.36 -12.25
N ILE A 37 2.65 -8.32 -13.25
CA ILE A 37 1.36 -7.62 -13.16
C ILE A 37 0.47 -8.41 -12.19
N SER A 38 0.06 -7.79 -11.09
CA SER A 38 -0.67 -8.45 -10.02
C SER A 38 -1.95 -7.71 -9.62
N SER A 39 -2.92 -8.47 -9.12
CA SER A 39 -4.10 -7.93 -8.43
C SER A 39 -3.71 -7.28 -7.09
N LYS A 40 -4.63 -6.53 -6.47
CA LYS A 40 -4.43 -5.97 -5.12
C LYS A 40 -4.16 -7.06 -4.08
N ARG A 41 -4.94 -8.15 -4.16
CA ARG A 41 -4.79 -9.33 -3.31
C ARG A 41 -3.41 -9.95 -3.46
N GLU A 42 -3.00 -10.29 -4.68
CA GLU A 42 -1.68 -10.87 -4.93
C GLU A 42 -0.53 -9.94 -4.52
N GLY A 43 -0.69 -8.63 -4.73
CA GLY A 43 0.26 -7.62 -4.27
C GLY A 43 0.39 -7.61 -2.75
N GLY A 44 -0.73 -7.68 -2.02
CA GLY A 44 -0.74 -7.80 -0.57
C GLY A 44 -0.11 -9.11 -0.08
N GLU A 45 -0.47 -10.25 -0.66
CA GLU A 45 0.11 -11.56 -0.33
C GLU A 45 1.62 -11.60 -0.57
N TRP A 46 2.09 -10.94 -1.64
CA TRP A 46 3.52 -10.74 -1.86
C TRP A 46 4.13 -9.83 -0.81
N GLY A 47 3.46 -8.73 -0.46
CA GLY A 47 3.89 -7.76 0.54
C GLY A 47 4.13 -8.41 1.91
N VAL A 48 3.19 -9.23 2.37
CA VAL A 48 3.30 -9.98 3.64
C VAL A 48 4.56 -10.85 3.68
N LYS A 49 4.96 -11.44 2.55
CA LYS A 49 6.11 -12.35 2.48
C LYS A 49 7.45 -11.65 2.28
N ASN A 50 7.46 -10.45 1.70
CA ASN A 50 8.69 -9.82 1.18
C ASN A 50 9.01 -8.46 1.80
N LEU A 51 8.06 -7.82 2.49
CA LEU A 51 8.29 -6.54 3.15
C LEU A 51 8.89 -6.72 4.56
N PRO A 52 9.57 -5.69 5.09
CA PRO A 52 10.07 -5.69 6.45
C PRO A 52 9.02 -6.13 7.47
N GLN A 53 9.45 -6.91 8.46
CA GLN A 53 8.56 -7.53 9.46
C GLN A 53 7.60 -6.53 10.13
N LYS A 54 8.07 -5.30 10.41
CA LYS A 54 7.27 -4.22 11.02
C LYS A 54 6.00 -3.85 10.22
N PHE A 55 5.97 -4.15 8.92
CA PHE A 55 4.84 -3.84 8.04
C PHE A 55 3.93 -5.03 7.77
N GLN A 56 4.35 -6.27 8.08
CA GLN A 56 3.58 -7.46 7.73
C GLN A 56 2.20 -7.48 8.39
N GLN A 57 2.10 -7.02 9.64
CA GLN A 57 0.82 -6.91 10.34
C GLN A 57 -0.14 -5.93 9.62
N LEU A 58 0.36 -4.75 9.24
CA LEU A 58 -0.41 -3.76 8.50
C LEU A 58 -0.92 -4.34 7.17
N VAL A 59 -0.03 -4.98 6.39
CA VAL A 59 -0.44 -5.54 5.09
C VAL A 59 -1.45 -6.67 5.26
N ASN A 60 -1.29 -7.53 6.27
CA ASN A 60 -2.27 -8.58 6.58
C ASN A 60 -3.63 -8.00 6.97
N GLN A 61 -3.66 -6.96 7.82
CA GLN A 61 -4.92 -6.30 8.22
C GLN A 61 -5.64 -5.74 6.99
N CYS A 62 -4.95 -4.98 6.15
CA CYS A 62 -5.50 -4.45 4.91
C CYS A 62 -5.96 -5.56 3.94
N LEU A 63 -5.25 -6.69 3.87
CA LEU A 63 -5.62 -7.82 3.03
C LEU A 63 -6.92 -8.48 3.51
N ASN A 64 -7.06 -8.66 4.82
CA ASN A 64 -8.25 -9.24 5.43
C ASN A 64 -9.48 -8.33 5.22
N GLU A 65 -9.34 -7.01 5.43
CA GLU A 65 -10.41 -6.06 5.12
C GLU A 65 -10.81 -6.10 3.65
N TYR A 66 -9.82 -6.11 2.75
CA TYR A 66 -10.10 -6.17 1.31
C TYR A 66 -10.82 -7.46 0.88
N ASN A 67 -10.57 -8.57 1.58
CA ASN A 67 -11.25 -9.84 1.35
C ASN A 67 -12.64 -9.92 2.01
N GLY A 68 -13.06 -8.88 2.74
CA GLY A 68 -14.31 -8.89 3.52
C GLY A 68 -14.24 -9.79 4.76
N GLU A 69 -13.03 -10.09 5.25
CA GLU A 69 -12.82 -10.91 6.45
C GLU A 69 -12.93 -10.08 7.73
N THR A 70 -12.79 -8.76 7.64
CA THR A 70 -12.94 -7.81 8.74
C THR A 70 -13.55 -6.50 8.25
N ASP A 71 -14.50 -5.94 8.99
CA ASP A 71 -15.18 -4.67 8.62
C ASP A 71 -14.50 -3.40 9.17
N ASN A 72 -13.38 -3.53 9.89
CA ASN A 72 -12.76 -2.39 10.57
C ASN A 72 -11.26 -2.62 10.85
N SER A 73 -10.38 -2.25 9.92
CA SER A 73 -8.95 -2.13 10.21
C SER A 73 -8.69 -0.74 10.76
N ASN A 74 -8.73 -0.59 12.08
CA ASN A 74 -8.16 0.60 12.69
C ASN A 74 -6.64 0.52 12.54
N VAL A 75 -6.14 1.05 11.44
CA VAL A 75 -4.72 1.08 11.13
C VAL A 75 -4.06 2.16 11.98
N ASP A 76 -2.98 1.79 12.67
CA ASP A 76 -2.15 2.76 13.37
C ASP A 76 -1.54 3.78 12.39
N SER A 77 -1.91 5.05 12.55
CA SER A 77 -1.53 6.12 11.61
C SER A 77 -0.02 6.31 11.50
N GLN A 78 0.74 6.10 12.58
CA GLN A 78 2.20 6.25 12.56
C GLN A 78 2.86 5.12 11.77
N ASN A 79 2.43 3.87 12.01
CA ASN A 79 2.91 2.70 11.27
C ASN A 79 2.53 2.80 9.78
N PHE A 80 1.33 3.31 9.48
CA PHE A 80 0.90 3.54 8.11
C PHE A 80 1.72 4.59 7.39
N LEU A 81 2.00 5.73 8.02
CA LEU A 81 2.87 6.75 7.43
C LEU A 81 4.27 6.18 7.16
N ALA A 82 4.85 5.48 8.12
CA ALA A 82 6.15 4.84 7.96
C ALA A 82 6.15 3.79 6.83
N PHE A 83 5.04 3.09 6.63
CA PHE A 83 4.86 2.17 5.51
C PHE A 83 4.85 2.91 4.17
N VAL A 84 4.07 3.99 4.05
CA VAL A 84 3.96 4.77 2.81
C VAL A 84 5.32 5.36 2.45
N GLU A 85 6.02 5.96 3.40
CA GLU A 85 7.37 6.51 3.20
C GLU A 85 8.35 5.44 2.70
N TYR A 86 8.37 4.28 3.36
CA TYR A 86 9.20 3.15 2.96
C TYR A 86 8.90 2.68 1.54
N MET A 87 7.62 2.47 1.21
CA MET A 87 7.22 1.97 -0.10
C MET A 87 7.57 2.95 -1.22
N ILE A 88 7.36 4.25 -1.01
CA ILE A 88 7.73 5.28 -1.97
C ILE A 88 9.25 5.33 -2.17
N GLN A 89 10.03 5.21 -1.10
CA GLN A 89 11.48 5.15 -1.18
C GLN A 89 11.96 3.94 -1.99
N GLU A 90 11.45 2.74 -1.68
CA GLU A 90 11.78 1.51 -2.40
C GLU A 90 11.40 1.59 -3.89
N ILE A 91 10.20 2.08 -4.19
CA ILE A 91 9.72 2.26 -5.57
C ILE A 91 10.65 3.21 -6.33
N LYS A 92 10.97 4.38 -5.76
CA LYS A 92 11.87 5.36 -6.40
C LYS A 92 13.25 4.77 -6.63
N GLN A 93 13.83 4.11 -5.64
CA GLN A 93 15.14 3.48 -5.76
C GLN A 93 15.15 2.44 -6.88
N ASN A 94 14.17 1.54 -6.94
CA ASN A 94 14.16 0.47 -7.93
C ASN A 94 13.81 0.96 -9.35
N ILE A 95 13.10 2.09 -9.51
CA ILE A 95 12.88 2.72 -10.83
C ILE A 95 14.14 3.44 -11.33
N SER A 96 14.90 4.08 -10.45
CA SER A 96 16.13 4.79 -10.84
C SER A 96 17.26 3.87 -11.32
N PHE A 97 17.14 2.56 -11.11
CA PHE A 97 18.10 1.54 -11.57
C PHE A 97 17.56 0.65 -12.71
N SER A 98 16.37 0.94 -13.26
CA SER A 98 15.74 0.20 -14.35
C SER A 98 15.80 0.91 -15.69
#